data_AF-A0A562ESJ9-F1
#
_entry.id   AF-A0A562ESJ9-F1
#
_cell.length_a   1.000
_cell.length_b   1.000
_cell.length_c   1.000
_cell.angle_alpha   90.00
_cell.angle_beta   90.00
_cell.angle_gamma   90.00
#
_symmetry.space_group_name_H-M   'P 1'
#
loop_
_entity.id
_entity.type
_entity.pdbx_description
1 polymer ?
#
loop_
_entity_poly.entity_id
_entity_poly.type
_entity_poly.pdbx_seq_one_letter_code
_entity_poly.pdbx_strand_id
1 'polypeptide(L)' 'MRLTIDTAKCSGHARCWEAAPEVFDIDDNGYALPLDREVSEPVDAAVRAGVAACPERAITLS' A
#
# COMPACT_ATOMS: atom_id res chain seq x y z
N MET A 1 -11.23 -7.44 -6.17
CA MET A 1 -9.84 -7.07 -6.53
C MET A 1 -8.90 -7.50 -5.41
N ARG A 2 -7.61 -7.63 -5.68
CA ARG A 2 -6.56 -8.03 -4.75
C ARG A 2 -5.55 -6.90 -4.59
N LEU A 3 -5.36 -6.44 -3.36
CA LEU A 3 -4.36 -5.44 -3.01
C LEU A 3 -3.09 -6.17 -2.56
N THR A 4 -1.96 -5.88 -3.21
CA THR A 4 -0.67 -6.50 -2.92
C THR A 4 0.47 -5.48 -2.83
N ILE A 5 1.53 -5.83 -2.10
CA ILE A 5 2.77 -5.05 -2.01
C ILE A 5 3.97 -5.91 -2.45
N ASP A 6 4.67 -5.44 -3.46
CA ASP A 6 5.97 -5.97 -3.90
C ASP A 6 7.08 -5.33 -3.05
N THR A 7 7.50 -6.02 -1.99
CA THR A 7 8.52 -5.52 -1.06
C THR A 7 9.90 -5.37 -1.70
N ALA A 8 10.18 -6.04 -2.83
CA ALA A 8 11.44 -5.86 -3.55
C ALA A 8 11.51 -4.50 -4.28
N LYS A 9 10.36 -3.86 -4.53
CA LYS A 9 10.27 -2.50 -5.09
C LYS A 9 10.10 -1.42 -4.02
N CYS A 10 9.82 -1.80 -2.77
CA CYS A 10 9.59 -0.82 -1.72
C CYS A 10 10.92 -0.16 -1.30
N SER A 11 10.99 1.16 -1.37
CA SER A 11 12.18 1.95 -0.98
C SER A 11 12.01 2.73 0.32
N GLY A 12 11.06 2.35 1.19
CA GLY A 12 10.94 2.93 2.54
C GLY A 12 10.38 4.35 2.63
N HIS A 13 9.64 4.84 1.63
CA HIS A 13 9.14 6.22 1.61
C HIS A 13 8.00 6.52 2.60
N ALA A 14 7.40 5.50 3.23
CA ALA A 14 6.24 5.60 4.13
C ALA A 14 4.98 6.32 3.60
N ARG A 15 4.94 6.77 2.34
CA ARG A 15 3.82 7.55 1.78
C ARG A 15 2.49 6.79 1.72
N CYS A 16 2.51 5.47 1.59
CA CYS A 16 1.29 4.65 1.64
C CYS A 16 0.66 4.68 3.03
N TRP A 17 1.46 4.56 4.08
CA TRP A 17 1.04 4.68 5.47
C TRP A 17 0.60 6.10 5.81
N GLU A 18 1.31 7.14 5.35
CA GLU A 18 0.90 8.53 5.56
C GLU A 18 -0.47 8.83 4.91
N ALA A 19 -0.71 8.30 3.71
CA ALA A 19 -1.96 8.52 2.97
C ALA A 19 -3.15 7.69 3.47
N ALA A 20 -2.90 6.52 4.04
CA ALA A 20 -3.93 5.58 4.49
C ALA A 20 -3.40 4.66 5.61
N PRO A 21 -3.15 5.20 6.82
CA PRO A 21 -2.57 4.46 7.94
C PRO A 21 -3.48 3.35 8.48
N GLU A 22 -4.76 3.36 8.12
CA GLU A 22 -5.73 2.31 8.43
C GLU A 22 -5.69 1.12 7.46
N VAL A 23 -4.97 1.25 6.33
CA VAL A 23 -4.86 0.22 5.29
C VAL A 23 -3.47 -0.40 5.23
N PHE A 24 -2.44 0.42 5.40
CA PHE A 24 -1.05 0.03 5.21
C PHE A 24 -0.32 0.12 6.54
N ASP A 25 0.53 -0.84 6.82
CA ASP A 25 1.49 -0.82 7.93
C ASP A 25 2.92 -0.70 7.40
N ILE A 26 3.80 -0.13 8.21
CA ILE A 26 5.23 0.02 7.93
C ILE A 26 6.07 -0.47 9.11
N ASP A 27 7.32 -0.81 8.86
CA ASP A 27 8.32 -1.05 9.90
C ASP A 27 8.95 0.28 10.42
N ASP A 28 9.82 0.16 11.43
CA ASP A 28 10.52 1.30 12.04
C ASP A 28 11.45 2.06 11.08
N ASN A 29 11.75 1.49 9.90
CA ASN A 29 12.59 2.09 8.87
C ASN A 29 11.76 2.68 7.70
N GLY A 30 10.42 2.63 7.78
CA GLY A 30 9.51 3.18 6.77
C GLY A 30 9.17 2.22 5.62
N TYR A 31 9.63 0.97 5.66
CA TYR A 31 9.28 -0.04 4.65
C TYR A 31 7.87 -0.57 4.89
N ALA A 32 7.08 -0.65 3.82
CA ALA A 32 5.75 -1.23 3.89
C ALA A 32 5.84 -2.73 4.22
N LEU A 33 5.03 -3.19 5.16
CA LEU A 33 4.93 -4.61 5.48
C LEU A 33 4.23 -5.37 4.34
N PRO A 34 4.57 -6.65 4.11
CA PRO A 34 3.87 -7.47 3.13
C PRO A 34 2.37 -7.45 3.37
N LEU A 35 1.60 -7.21 2.31
CA LEU A 35 0.16 -7.19 2.35
C LEU A 35 -0.38 -7.91 1.12
N ASP A 36 -1.33 -8.81 1.36
CA ASP A 36 -2.06 -9.57 0.35
C ASP A 36 -3.49 -9.76 0.86
N ARG A 37 -4.41 -8.91 0.39
CA ARG A 37 -5.80 -8.91 0.87
C ARG A 37 -6.80 -8.74 -0.26
N GLU A 38 -7.96 -9.39 -0.14
CA GLU A 38 -9.09 -9.09 -1.01
C GLU A 38 -9.71 -7.73 -0.67
N VAL A 39 -10.12 -7.03 -1.72
CA VAL A 39 -10.81 -5.74 -1.65
C VAL A 39 -12.08 -5.84 -2.48
N SER A 40 -13.20 -5.63 -1.80
CA SER A 40 -14.53 -5.58 -2.37
C SER A 40 -14.73 -4.34 -3.22
N GLU A 41 -15.64 -4.40 -4.19
CA GLU A 41 -16.11 -3.21 -4.88
C GLU A 41 -17.32 -2.59 -4.16
N PRO A 42 -17.43 -1.25 -4.13
CA PRO A 42 -16.46 -0.28 -4.64
C PRO A 42 -15.20 -0.20 -3.76
N VAL A 43 -14.05 -0.03 -4.40
CA VAL A 43 -12.76 0.09 -3.70
C VAL A 43 -12.73 1.37 -2.87
N ASP A 44 -12.43 1.22 -1.59
CA ASP A 44 -12.28 2.30 -0.60
C ASP A 44 -11.32 3.40 -1.09
N ALA A 45 -11.67 4.66 -0.82
CA ALA A 45 -10.85 5.81 -1.16
C ALA A 45 -9.47 5.76 -0.48
N ALA A 46 -9.36 5.25 0.74
CA ALA A 46 -8.10 5.08 1.45
C ALA A 46 -7.17 4.09 0.73
N VAL A 47 -7.73 2.96 0.26
CA VAL A 47 -6.97 1.98 -0.55
C VAL A 47 -6.44 2.64 -1.82
N ARG A 48 -7.30 3.39 -2.54
CA ARG A 48 -6.87 4.09 -3.76
C ARG A 48 -5.80 5.14 -3.48
N ALA A 49 -5.95 5.90 -2.40
CA ALA A 49 -5.00 6.93 -2.00
C ALA A 49 -3.62 6.34 -1.69
N GLY A 50 -3.55 5.30 -0.85
CA GLY A 50 -2.27 4.68 -0.50
C GLY A 50 -1.59 3.95 -1.67
N VAL A 51 -2.36 3.31 -2.56
CA VAL A 51 -1.84 2.76 -3.83
C VAL A 51 -1.20 3.87 -4.69
N ALA A 52 -1.91 4.99 -4.88
CA ALA A 52 -1.44 6.11 -5.68
C ALA A 52 -0.26 6.88 -5.05
N ALA A 53 -0.10 6.81 -3.73
CA ALA A 53 0.95 7.50 -3.01
C ALA A 53 2.34 6.86 -3.20
N CYS A 54 2.41 5.60 -3.62
CA CYS A 54 3.67 4.87 -3.78
C CYS A 54 4.45 5.33 -5.03
N PRO A 55 5.61 6.01 -4.89
CA PRO A 55 6.38 6.49 -6.05
C PRO A 55 7.00 5.34 -6.85
N GLU A 56 7.33 4.22 -6.19
CA GLU A 56 7.94 3.05 -6.80
C GLU A 56 6.94 2.15 -7.53
N ARG A 57 5.64 2.41 -7.39
CA ARG A 57 4.55 1.53 -7.86
C ARG A 57 4.72 0.10 -7.33
N ALA A 58 5.12 -0.01 -6.06
CA ALA A 58 5.25 -1.27 -5.34
C ALA A 58 3.89 -1.85 -4.92
N ILE A 59 2.85 -1.02 -4.87
CA ILE A 59 1.51 -1.41 -4.42
C ILE A 59 0.61 -1.55 -5.64
N THR A 60 -0.09 -2.67 -5.77
CA THR A 60 -0.99 -2.93 -6.91
C THR A 60 -2.37 -3.37 -6.46
N LEU A 61 -3.37 -3.05 -7.28
CA LEU A 61 -4.74 -3.51 -7.12
C LEU A 61 -5.13 -4.23 -8.42
N SER A 62 -5.31 -5.56 -8.36
CA SER A 62 -5.54 -6.43 -9.54
C SER A 62 -6.75 -7.34 -9.41
#